data_AF-A0A9E4DZL1-F1
#
_entry.id   AF-A0A9E4DZL1-F1
#
_cell.length_a   1.000
_cell.length_b   1.000
_cell.length_c   1.000
_cell.angle_alpha   90.00
_cell.angle_beta   90.00
_cell.angle_gamma   90.00
#
_symmetry.space_group_name_H-M   'P 1'
#
loop_
_entity.id
_entity.type
_entity.pdbx_description
1 polymer ?
#
loop_
_entity_poly.entity_id
_entity_poly.type
_entity_poly.pdbx_seq_one_letter_code
_entity_poly.pdbx_strand_id
1 'polypeptide(L)'
;GVGLLAGNGLAAYYVFENGITAHYESHRGKPSGNHSSSRWFGFEVYGTEGIISLRNSPCGEMYLYPHGLWIPEEREWERILLDEWEKRPDGTNRSDQEQMHLSNQMIVKELVQAIEADRDVVAVSSGADARAALEMIMAVHESQRLKTRVSFPLENRENPYEVWRSGKESR
;
A
#
# COMPACT_ATOMS: atom_id res chain seq x y z
N GLY A 1 16.53 -4.37 -2.87
CA GLY A 1 15.71 -4.20 -4.09
C GLY A 1 15.02 -5.52 -4.39
N VAL A 2 13.87 -5.51 -5.07
CA VAL A 2 13.01 -6.70 -5.28
C VAL A 2 13.56 -7.73 -6.29
N GLY A 3 14.80 -7.56 -6.74
CA GLY A 3 15.43 -8.44 -7.74
C GLY A 3 14.87 -8.19 -9.15
N LEU A 4 14.85 -9.25 -9.96
CA LEU A 4 14.30 -9.19 -11.31
C LEU A 4 12.77 -8.96 -11.26
N LEU A 5 12.26 -8.23 -12.25
CA LEU A 5 10.83 -7.96 -12.44
C LEU A 5 10.48 -8.19 -13.91
N ALA A 6 9.27 -8.65 -14.20
CA ALA A 6 8.80 -8.85 -15.58
C ALA A 6 7.68 -7.87 -15.94
N GLY A 7 7.77 -7.31 -17.16
CA GLY A 7 6.71 -6.50 -17.76
C GLY A 7 6.71 -5.02 -17.37
N ASN A 8 5.81 -4.27 -18.01
CA ASN A 8 5.53 -2.86 -17.72
C ASN A 8 4.20 -2.67 -17.00
N GLY A 9 3.55 -3.76 -16.61
CA GLY A 9 2.26 -3.73 -15.94
C GLY A 9 1.95 -5.09 -15.32
N LEU A 10 1.21 -5.06 -14.23
CA LEU A 10 0.69 -6.25 -13.55
C LEU A 10 -0.69 -5.94 -12.97
N ALA A 11 -1.51 -6.98 -12.89
CA ALA A 11 -2.77 -6.99 -12.17
C ALA A 11 -2.79 -8.24 -11.27
N ALA A 12 -3.25 -8.08 -10.03
CA ALA A 12 -3.35 -9.13 -9.04
C ALA A 12 -4.71 -9.09 -8.34
N TYR A 13 -5.20 -10.27 -7.98
CA TYR A 13 -6.43 -10.45 -7.22
C TYR A 13 -6.15 -11.28 -5.98
N TYR A 14 -6.51 -10.73 -4.82
CA TYR A 14 -6.31 -11.35 -3.52
C TYR A 14 -7.66 -11.65 -2.87
N VAL A 15 -7.70 -12.74 -2.10
CA VAL A 15 -8.84 -13.12 -1.24
C VAL A 15 -8.29 -13.35 0.16
N PHE A 16 -8.76 -12.58 1.12
CA PHE A 16 -8.40 -12.71 2.54
C PHE A 16 -9.27 -13.77 3.23
N GLU A 17 -8.83 -14.28 4.39
CA GLU A 17 -9.53 -15.34 5.13
C GLU A 17 -10.97 -14.98 5.50
N ASN A 18 -11.24 -13.69 5.74
CA ASN A 18 -12.56 -13.17 6.05
C ASN A 18 -13.45 -12.94 4.81
N GLY A 19 -13.00 -13.34 3.62
CA GLY A 19 -13.73 -13.19 2.36
C GLY A 19 -13.61 -11.82 1.71
N ILE A 20 -12.91 -10.86 2.34
CA ILE A 20 -12.60 -9.58 1.68
C ILE A 20 -11.70 -9.84 0.48
N THR A 21 -11.94 -9.12 -0.60
CA THR A 21 -11.17 -9.23 -1.84
C THR A 21 -10.44 -7.94 -2.12
N ALA A 22 -9.24 -8.02 -2.67
CA ALA A 22 -8.49 -6.86 -3.12
C ALA A 22 -8.01 -7.03 -4.56
N HIS A 23 -8.07 -5.93 -5.31
CA HIS A 23 -7.51 -5.81 -6.64
C HIS A 23 -6.31 -4.87 -6.57
N TYR A 24 -5.18 -5.29 -7.14
CA TYR A 24 -3.99 -4.45 -7.24
C TYR A 24 -3.58 -4.36 -8.70
N GLU A 25 -3.34 -3.14 -9.16
CA GLU A 25 -2.82 -2.87 -10.48
C GLU A 25 -1.63 -1.92 -10.38
N SER A 26 -0.61 -2.20 -11.17
CA SER A 26 0.53 -1.31 -11.31
C SER A 26 0.95 -1.30 -12.76
N HIS A 27 1.06 -0.11 -13.32
CA HIS A 27 1.47 0.09 -14.71
C HIS A 27 2.57 1.14 -14.75
N ARG A 28 3.50 0.98 -15.69
CA ARG A 28 4.50 1.99 -15.99
C ARG A 28 3.78 3.26 -16.40
N GLY A 29 3.83 4.26 -15.54
CA GLY A 29 3.25 5.56 -15.82
C GLY A 29 3.89 6.23 -17.04
N LYS A 30 3.08 6.97 -17.80
CA LYS A 30 3.53 7.90 -18.84
C LYS A 30 3.26 9.31 -18.33
N PRO A 31 4.27 10.06 -17.86
CA PRO A 31 4.07 11.43 -17.39
C PRO A 31 3.33 12.25 -18.45
N SER A 32 2.19 12.83 -18.09
CA SER A 32 1.46 13.78 -18.91
C SER A 32 1.28 15.09 -18.15
N GLY A 33 1.72 16.20 -18.75
CA GLY A 33 1.67 17.52 -18.13
C GLY A 33 2.60 17.67 -16.90
N ASN A 34 2.24 18.60 -16.01
CA ASN A 34 3.00 18.93 -14.79
C ASN A 34 2.63 18.04 -13.58
N HIS A 35 1.85 16.98 -13.77
CA HIS A 35 1.46 16.11 -12.66
C HIS A 35 2.56 15.12 -12.31
N SER A 36 3.01 15.14 -11.05
CA SER A 36 3.92 14.14 -10.50
C SER A 36 3.27 12.76 -10.52
N SER A 37 4.04 11.72 -10.86
CA SER A 37 3.60 10.32 -10.85
C SER A 37 3.10 9.82 -9.49
N SER A 38 3.44 10.52 -8.41
CA SER A 38 2.96 10.26 -7.05
C SER A 38 1.44 10.30 -6.90
N ARG A 39 0.74 11.13 -7.71
CA ARG A 39 -0.73 11.26 -7.63
C ARG A 39 -1.49 10.04 -8.19
N TRP A 40 -0.81 9.13 -8.89
CA TRP A 40 -1.42 7.89 -9.37
C TRP A 40 -1.39 6.76 -8.33
N PHE A 41 -0.62 6.93 -7.26
CA PHE A 41 -0.55 5.93 -6.20
C PHE A 41 -1.68 6.15 -5.20
N GLY A 42 -2.37 5.07 -4.86
CA GLY A 42 -3.41 5.07 -3.85
C GLY A 42 -4.10 3.72 -3.72
N PHE A 43 -5.00 3.62 -2.76
CA PHE A 43 -5.92 2.50 -2.63
C PHE A 43 -7.30 3.01 -2.18
N GLU A 44 -8.31 2.18 -2.38
CA GLU A 44 -9.68 2.45 -1.97
C GLU A 44 -10.21 1.26 -1.16
N VAL A 45 -11.05 1.56 -0.17
CA VAL A 45 -11.75 0.57 0.64
C VAL A 45 -13.24 0.80 0.45
N TYR A 46 -13.91 -0.18 -0.15
CA TYR A 46 -15.34 -0.14 -0.42
C TYR A 46 -16.08 -0.87 0.71
N GLY A 47 -16.89 -0.13 1.45
CA GLY A 47 -17.78 -0.64 2.48
C GLY A 47 -19.25 -0.51 2.08
N THR A 48 -20.12 -1.08 2.90
CA THR A 48 -21.59 -0.99 2.71
C THR A 48 -22.15 0.39 3.03
N GLU A 49 -21.40 1.23 3.73
CA GLU A 49 -21.83 2.56 4.18
C GLU A 49 -21.05 3.69 3.50
N GLY A 50 -20.01 3.37 2.74
CA GLY A 50 -19.14 4.37 2.15
C GLY A 50 -17.86 3.83 1.53
N ILE A 51 -17.10 4.72 0.92
CA ILE A 51 -15.76 4.43 0.40
C ILE A 51 -14.74 5.34 1.07
N ILE A 52 -13.62 4.75 1.49
CA ILE A 52 -12.42 5.51 1.85
C ILE A 52 -11.46 5.47 0.66
N SER A 53 -11.00 6.62 0.21
CA SER A 53 -9.96 6.75 -0.82
C SER A 53 -8.73 7.41 -0.22
N LEU A 54 -7.60 6.71 -0.31
CA LEU A 54 -6.28 7.24 0.05
C LEU A 54 -5.45 7.42 -1.22
N ARG A 55 -4.89 8.61 -1.40
CA ARG A 55 -4.16 9.03 -2.59
C ARG A 55 -2.87 9.73 -2.21
N ASN A 56 -1.92 9.84 -3.14
CA ASN A 56 -0.77 10.77 -3.03
C ASN A 56 0.24 10.44 -1.91
N SER A 57 0.56 9.16 -1.66
CA SER A 57 1.65 8.80 -0.75
C SER A 57 3.01 9.37 -1.24
N PRO A 58 3.88 9.91 -0.35
CA PRO A 58 3.79 9.91 1.12
C PRO A 58 2.99 11.07 1.73
N CYS A 59 2.60 12.09 0.97
CA CYS A 59 1.79 13.23 1.44
C CYS A 59 0.30 12.93 1.22
N GLY A 60 -0.14 11.85 1.87
CA GLY A 60 -1.40 11.20 1.56
C GLY A 60 -2.62 12.09 1.79
N GLU A 61 -3.53 12.11 0.83
CA GLU A 61 -4.84 12.74 0.96
C GLU A 61 -5.89 11.64 1.23
N MET A 62 -6.73 11.85 2.24
CA MET A 62 -7.82 10.94 2.59
C MET A 62 -9.16 11.56 2.21
N TYR A 63 -9.99 10.80 1.51
CA TYR A 63 -11.34 11.18 1.15
C TYR A 63 -12.33 10.13 1.62
N LEU A 64 -13.50 10.58 2.07
CA LEU A 64 -14.64 9.77 2.42
C LEU A 64 -15.77 10.05 1.44
N TYR A 65 -16.33 8.99 0.88
CA TYR A 65 -17.64 9.04 0.26
C TYR A 65 -18.62 8.38 1.24
N PRO A 66 -19.44 9.14 2.00
CA PRO A 66 -20.18 8.63 3.15
C PRO A 66 -21.52 7.97 2.75
N HIS A 67 -21.56 7.29 1.60
CA HIS A 67 -22.77 6.66 1.07
C HIS A 67 -22.50 5.25 0.55
N GLY A 68 -23.43 4.34 0.86
CA GLY A 68 -23.39 2.95 0.41
C GLY A 68 -23.95 2.69 -1.00
N LEU A 69 -24.42 3.73 -1.68
CA LEU A 69 -24.99 3.65 -3.03
C LEU A 69 -24.20 4.57 -3.98
N TRP A 70 -24.00 4.12 -5.22
CA TRP A 70 -23.18 4.80 -6.22
C TRP A 70 -24.05 5.28 -7.38
N ILE A 71 -24.94 6.21 -7.08
CA ILE A 71 -25.73 6.89 -8.08
C ILE A 71 -25.00 8.20 -8.42
N PRO A 72 -24.66 8.47 -9.70
CA PRO A 72 -23.87 9.65 -10.09
C PRO A 72 -24.41 11.02 -9.64
N GLU A 73 -25.68 11.09 -9.24
CA GLU A 73 -26.35 12.30 -8.76
C GLU A 73 -26.29 12.46 -7.22
N GLU A 74 -25.76 11.47 -6.50
CA GLU A 74 -25.74 11.44 -5.03
C GLU A 74 -24.37 11.86 -4.47
N ARG A 75 -24.29 13.15 -4.07
CA ARG A 75 -23.28 13.81 -3.22
C ARG A 75 -21.80 13.72 -3.65
N GLU A 76 -20.98 14.54 -3.00
CA GLU A 76 -19.55 14.73 -3.30
C GLU A 76 -18.64 13.97 -2.32
N TRP A 77 -17.40 13.73 -2.73
CA TRP A 77 -16.35 13.22 -1.84
C TRP A 77 -15.94 14.28 -0.82
N GLU A 78 -15.82 13.88 0.44
CA GLU A 78 -15.40 14.74 1.55
C GLU A 78 -13.92 14.52 1.86
N ARG A 79 -13.11 15.58 1.85
CA ARG A 79 -11.71 15.47 2.30
C ARG A 79 -11.67 15.39 3.82
N ILE A 80 -11.02 14.37 4.34
CA ILE A 80 -10.73 14.24 5.77
C ILE A 80 -9.43 14.98 6.08
N LEU A 81 -9.50 15.92 7.02
CA LEU A 81 -8.36 16.70 7.49
C LEU A 81 -8.06 16.35 8.94
N LEU A 82 -6.79 16.06 9.22
CA LEU A 82 -6.30 15.82 10.57
C LEU A 82 -5.45 17.03 10.98
N ASP A 83 -5.94 17.86 11.88
CA ASP A 83 -5.26 19.11 12.28
C ASP A 83 -3.84 18.83 12.80
N GLU A 84 -3.64 17.75 13.55
CA GLU A 84 -2.33 17.34 14.06
C GLU A 84 -1.32 16.99 12.95
N TRP A 85 -1.81 16.58 11.78
CA TRP A 85 -1.03 16.25 10.60
C TRP A 85 -0.82 17.46 9.69
N GLU A 86 -1.90 18.20 9.45
CA GLU A 86 -1.96 19.28 8.48
C GLU A 86 -1.38 20.60 9.02
N LYS A 87 -1.49 20.88 10.34
CA LYS A 87 -1.14 22.18 10.95
C LYS A 87 0.00 22.12 11.95
N ARG A 88 0.90 23.09 11.87
CA ARG A 88 1.90 23.40 12.89
C ARG A 88 1.23 23.85 14.20
N PRO A 89 1.95 23.82 15.35
CA PRO A 89 1.41 24.30 16.63
C PRO A 89 0.93 25.76 16.63
N ASP A 90 1.42 26.59 15.70
CA ASP A 90 1.00 27.98 15.52
C ASP A 90 -0.25 28.15 14.62
N GLY A 91 -0.85 27.04 14.17
CA GLY A 91 -2.03 27.00 13.31
C GLY A 91 -1.77 27.12 11.82
N THR A 92 -0.52 27.32 11.38
CA THR A 92 -0.16 27.39 9.96
C THR A 92 -0.07 26.00 9.31
N ASN A 93 -0.37 25.88 8.01
CA ASN A 93 -0.28 24.60 7.30
C ASN A 93 1.17 24.13 7.17
N ARG A 94 1.41 22.84 7.38
CA ARG A 94 2.67 22.16 7.05
C ARG A 94 2.82 22.00 5.54
N SER A 95 4.05 22.05 5.07
CA SER A 95 4.42 21.62 3.72
C SER A 95 4.51 20.10 3.62
N ASP A 96 4.44 19.58 2.39
CA ASP A 96 4.69 18.17 2.06
C ASP A 96 5.99 17.63 2.69
N GLN A 97 7.06 18.42 2.66
CA GLN A 97 8.35 18.03 3.22
C GLN A 97 8.29 17.89 4.74
N GLU A 98 7.56 18.76 5.42
CA GLU A 98 7.39 18.68 6.88
C GLU A 98 6.50 17.50 7.27
N GLN A 99 5.43 17.21 6.52
CA GLN A 99 4.60 16.03 6.74
C GLN A 99 5.41 14.74 6.54
N MET A 100 6.22 14.67 5.47
CA MET A 100 7.13 13.54 5.25
C MET A 100 8.15 13.38 6.37
N HIS A 101 8.71 14.49 6.87
CA HIS A 101 9.64 14.46 8.01
C HIS A 101 8.93 13.97 9.28
N LEU A 102 7.71 14.43 9.55
CA LEU A 102 6.90 14.00 10.69
C LEU A 102 6.60 12.50 10.61
N SER A 103 6.23 11.98 9.44
CA SER A 103 6.04 10.54 9.19
C SER A 103 7.28 9.73 9.59
N ASN A 104 8.45 10.13 9.07
CA ASN A 104 9.71 9.45 9.38
C ASN A 104 10.07 9.53 10.86
N GLN A 105 9.81 10.67 11.53
CA GLN A 105 10.02 10.80 12.96
C GLN A 105 9.10 9.87 13.77
N MET A 106 7.83 9.72 13.39
CA MET A 106 6.91 8.80 14.06
C MET A 106 7.39 7.36 13.98
N ILE A 107 7.85 6.93 12.80
CA ILE A 107 8.41 5.58 12.59
C ILE A 107 9.63 5.34 13.47
N VAL A 108 10.59 6.28 13.47
CA VAL A 108 11.82 6.14 14.27
C VAL A 108 11.52 6.17 15.78
N LYS A 109 10.63 7.07 16.22
CA LYS A 109 10.27 7.17 17.65
C LYS A 109 9.62 5.90 18.15
N GLU A 110 8.67 5.33 17.41
CA GLU A 110 8.02 4.08 17.79
C GLU A 110 9.04 2.93 17.84
N LEU A 111 9.96 2.85 16.88
CA LEU A 111 11.00 1.82 16.89
C LEU A 111 11.90 1.93 18.14
N VAL A 112 12.34 3.14 18.49
CA VAL A 112 13.16 3.36 19.70
C VAL A 112 12.37 3.00 20.96
N GLN A 113 11.12 3.45 21.07
CA GLN A 113 10.26 3.14 22.21
C GLN A 113 9.98 1.64 22.36
N ALA A 114 9.82 0.93 21.24
CA ALA A 114 9.63 -0.51 21.24
C ALA A 114 10.87 -1.24 21.79
N ILE A 115 12.07 -0.82 21.38
CA ILE A 115 13.35 -1.35 21.90
C ILE A 115 13.51 -1.05 23.38
N GLU A 116 13.29 0.20 23.81
CA GLU A 116 13.45 0.61 25.20
C GLU A 116 12.50 -0.11 26.16
N ALA A 117 11.28 -0.42 25.69
CA ALA A 117 10.26 -1.10 26.47
C ALA A 117 10.23 -2.63 26.27
N ASP A 118 11.19 -3.20 25.51
CA ASP A 118 11.25 -4.63 25.17
C ASP A 118 9.90 -5.19 24.67
N ARG A 119 9.31 -4.48 23.70
CA ARG A 119 8.00 -4.81 23.11
C ARG A 119 8.06 -4.77 21.58
N ASP A 120 7.04 -5.33 20.95
CA ASP A 120 6.86 -5.17 19.51
C ASP A 120 6.48 -3.74 19.12
N VAL A 121 6.74 -3.41 17.84
CA VAL A 121 6.24 -2.19 17.19
C VAL A 121 4.73 -2.33 16.97
N VAL A 122 3.95 -1.36 17.45
CA VAL A 122 2.48 -1.38 17.42
C VAL A 122 1.86 -0.12 16.80
N ALA A 123 2.58 1.01 16.79
CA ALA A 123 2.04 2.28 16.29
C ALA A 123 2.34 2.53 14.80
N VAL A 124 3.29 1.79 14.21
CA VAL A 124 3.67 1.87 12.79
C VAL A 124 3.88 0.47 12.23
N SER A 125 4.25 0.35 10.95
CA SER A 125 4.53 -0.95 10.33
C SER A 125 5.63 -1.73 11.06
N SER A 126 5.28 -2.95 11.49
CA SER A 126 6.18 -3.90 12.13
C SER A 126 6.97 -4.73 11.12
N GLY A 127 7.90 -5.55 11.61
CA GLY A 127 8.59 -6.54 10.77
C GLY A 127 7.65 -7.62 10.24
N ALA A 128 6.57 -7.95 10.96
CA ALA A 128 5.56 -8.90 10.49
C ALA A 128 4.75 -8.32 9.32
N ASP A 129 4.39 -7.03 9.41
CA ASP A 129 3.72 -6.30 8.31
C ASP A 129 4.60 -6.22 7.08
N ALA A 130 5.88 -5.90 7.27
CA ALA A 130 6.86 -5.86 6.17
C ALA A 130 7.01 -7.23 5.49
N ARG A 131 7.02 -8.32 6.27
CA ARG A 131 7.04 -9.69 5.72
C ARG A 131 5.76 -10.00 4.95
N ALA A 132 4.60 -9.69 5.49
CA ALA A 132 3.31 -9.92 4.80
C ALA A 132 3.23 -9.14 3.48
N ALA A 133 3.60 -7.86 3.48
CA ALA A 133 3.66 -7.04 2.28
C ALA A 133 4.64 -7.61 1.23
N LEU A 134 5.82 -8.07 1.66
CA LEU A 134 6.78 -8.71 0.77
C LEU A 134 6.23 -10.01 0.18
N GLU A 135 5.60 -10.87 0.99
CA GLU A 135 4.95 -12.08 0.49
C GLU A 135 3.87 -11.76 -0.55
N MET A 136 3.03 -10.74 -0.31
CA MET A 136 2.02 -10.32 -1.29
C MET A 136 2.64 -9.87 -2.62
N ILE A 137 3.72 -9.10 -2.58
CA ILE A 137 4.46 -8.67 -3.79
C ILE A 137 4.98 -9.90 -4.56
N MET A 138 5.61 -10.84 -3.84
CA MET A 138 6.21 -12.02 -4.47
C MET A 138 5.16 -12.99 -5.01
N ALA A 139 3.98 -13.06 -4.38
CA ALA A 139 2.88 -13.91 -4.80
C ALA A 139 2.39 -13.60 -6.22
N VAL A 140 2.41 -12.33 -6.63
CA VAL A 140 2.05 -11.93 -8.01
C VAL A 140 2.97 -12.61 -9.01
N HIS A 141 4.28 -12.52 -8.78
CA HIS A 141 5.29 -13.05 -9.66
C HIS A 141 5.31 -14.58 -9.64
N GLU A 142 5.12 -15.18 -8.46
CA GLU A 142 5.06 -16.62 -8.29
C GLU A 142 3.81 -17.23 -8.96
N SER A 143 2.65 -16.62 -8.76
CA SER A 143 1.40 -17.02 -9.43
C SER A 143 1.56 -16.96 -10.94
N GLN A 144 2.19 -15.90 -11.47
CA GLN A 144 2.44 -15.80 -12.90
C GLN A 144 3.42 -16.86 -13.42
N ARG A 145 4.49 -17.16 -12.66
CA ARG A 145 5.47 -18.20 -13.02
C ARG A 145 4.82 -19.58 -13.08
N LEU A 146 3.98 -19.91 -12.10
CA LEU A 146 3.28 -21.20 -12.01
C LEU A 146 1.99 -21.26 -12.84
N LYS A 147 1.49 -20.12 -13.30
CA LYS A 147 0.21 -19.96 -14.02
C LYS A 147 -0.99 -20.51 -13.23
N THR A 148 -0.96 -20.35 -11.91
CA THR A 148 -2.02 -20.81 -11.01
C THR A 148 -2.16 -19.88 -9.81
N ARG A 149 -3.24 -20.04 -9.05
CA ARG A 149 -3.40 -19.41 -7.74
C ARG A 149 -2.34 -19.97 -6.79
N VAL A 150 -1.75 -19.09 -5.98
CA VAL A 150 -0.87 -19.46 -4.87
C VAL A 150 -1.53 -19.09 -3.54
N SER A 151 -1.21 -19.84 -2.49
CA SER A 151 -1.68 -19.59 -1.12
C SER A 151 -0.65 -18.81 -0.32
N PHE A 152 -1.13 -18.11 0.72
CA PHE A 152 -0.28 -17.59 1.78
C PHE A 152 -0.29 -18.55 2.98
N PRO A 153 0.83 -18.69 3.71
CA PRO A 153 2.16 -18.18 3.36
C PRO A 153 2.70 -18.89 2.10
N LEU A 154 3.56 -18.20 1.34
CA LEU A 154 4.12 -18.76 0.10
C LEU A 154 5.00 -19.99 0.39
N GLU A 155 4.80 -21.06 -0.40
CA GLU A 155 5.65 -22.26 -0.37
C GLU A 155 7.07 -21.92 -0.85
N ASN A 156 7.18 -21.20 -1.97
CA ASN A 156 8.44 -20.69 -2.49
C ASN A 156 8.79 -19.34 -1.83
N ARG A 157 9.89 -19.30 -1.07
CA ARG A 157 10.41 -18.09 -0.43
C ARG A 157 11.63 -17.48 -1.13
N GLU A 158 12.01 -18.02 -2.28
CA GLU A 158 13.06 -17.48 -3.16
C GLU A 158 12.49 -16.44 -4.14
N ASN A 159 13.35 -15.75 -4.89
CA ASN A 159 12.88 -14.90 -5.98
C ASN A 159 12.30 -15.74 -7.14
N PRO A 160 11.01 -15.59 -7.53
CA PRO A 160 10.39 -16.40 -8.58
C PRO A 160 11.14 -16.38 -9.92
N TYR A 161 11.72 -15.23 -10.28
CA TYR A 161 12.42 -15.10 -11.56
C TYR A 161 13.83 -15.69 -11.54
N GLU A 162 14.47 -15.76 -10.38
CA GLU A 162 15.73 -16.49 -10.21
C GLU A 162 15.49 -18.01 -10.32
N VAL A 163 14.42 -18.51 -9.68
CA VAL A 163 13.97 -19.90 -9.82
C VAL A 163 13.72 -20.23 -11.29
N TRP A 164 12.93 -19.39 -11.97
CA TRP A 164 12.62 -19.56 -13.41
C TRP A 164 13.89 -19.59 -14.28
N ARG A 165 14.83 -18.66 -14.07
CA ARG A 165 16.09 -18.60 -14.81
C ARG A 165 16.99 -19.81 -14.57
N SER A 166 16.95 -20.38 -13.38
CA SER A 166 17.78 -21.54 -13.02
C SER A 166 17.29 -22.86 -13.63
N GLY A 167 16.11 -22.87 -14.27
CA GLY A 167 15.50 -24.10 -14.80
C GLY A 167 15.02 -25.06 -13.72
N LYS A 168 14.98 -24.64 -12.46
CA LYS A 168 14.41 -25.43 -11.36
C LYS A 168 12.89 -25.41 -11.49
N GLU A 169 12.28 -26.57 -11.74
CA GLU A 169 10.85 -26.75 -11.55
C GLU A 169 10.54 -26.68 -10.05
N SER A 170 9.42 -26.04 -9.70
CA SER A 170 8.96 -26.03 -8.31
C SER A 170 8.58 -27.43 -7.89
N ARG A 171 9.18 -27.88 -6.78
CA ARG A 171 8.77 -29.10 -6.08
C ARG A 171 7.39 -28.91 -5.48
#